data_AF-A0A6I2H7G9-F1
#
_entry.id   AF-A0A6I2H7G9-F1
#
_cell.length_a   1.000
_cell.length_b   1.000
_cell.length_c   1.000
_cell.angle_alpha   90.00
_cell.angle_beta   90.00
_cell.angle_gamma   90.00
#
_symmetry.space_group_name_H-M   'P 1'
#
loop_
_entity.id
_entity.type
_entity.pdbx_description
1 polymer ?
#
loop_
_entity_poly.entity_id
_entity_poly.type
_entity_poly.pdbx_seq_one_letter_code
_entity_poly.pdbx_strand_id
1 'polypeptide(L)'
;MLINLHFGASPSPAAGGGPVAARLRECHERIRRFCAMAVRLAGAAPAVKPAEVVDAARQLQRYFATALPLHVADEDGTVLPRLLAADAGPEVREALERMEREHRDIDAALPALLDAWDALQHEPAQLAARARTLLAASVRLEEALLAHLELEERVILPALDAQVPLAEQAPMVEEMKARRALAPAGGA
;
A
#
# COMPACT_ATOMS: atom_id res chain seq x y z
N MET A 1 8.05 -24.74 17.08
CA MET A 1 7.28 -23.48 17.21
C MET A 1 6.67 -23.21 15.85
N LEU A 2 5.34 -23.27 15.74
CA LEU A 2 4.60 -23.05 14.49
C LEU A 2 4.42 -21.53 14.32
N ILE A 3 4.82 -20.97 13.18
CA ILE A 3 4.50 -19.57 12.85
C ILE A 3 3.00 -19.50 12.60
N ASN A 4 2.26 -19.02 13.57
CA ASN A 4 0.80 -18.97 13.51
C ASN A 4 0.39 -17.76 12.65
N LEU A 5 0.05 -18.00 11.38
CA LEU A 5 -0.47 -17.02 10.42
C LEU A 5 -2.01 -16.90 10.50
N HIS A 6 -2.59 -16.95 11.70
CA HIS A 6 -4.02 -16.72 11.88
C HIS A 6 -4.27 -15.25 12.20
N PHE A 7 -4.82 -14.55 11.21
CA PHE A 7 -5.18 -13.13 11.26
C PHE A 7 -6.55 -12.97 11.91
N GLY A 8 -6.56 -12.28 13.06
CA GLY A 8 -7.78 -11.86 13.75
C GLY A 8 -8.61 -10.88 12.92
N ALA A 9 -9.90 -10.83 13.25
CA ALA A 9 -10.97 -10.09 12.57
C ALA A 9 -10.61 -8.65 12.17
N SER A 10 -11.20 -8.21 11.04
CA SER A 10 -11.18 -6.83 10.56
C SER A 10 -11.54 -5.84 11.67
N PRO A 11 -10.78 -4.75 11.84
CA PRO A 11 -11.20 -3.69 12.75
C PRO A 11 -12.53 -3.09 12.28
N SER A 12 -13.40 -2.80 13.25
CA SER A 12 -14.61 -1.99 13.06
C SER A 12 -14.24 -0.62 12.50
N PRO A 13 -15.04 0.03 11.63
CA PRO A 13 -14.69 1.31 11.05
C PRO A 13 -14.45 2.33 12.17
N ALA A 14 -13.25 2.90 12.20
CA ALA A 14 -12.95 4.02 13.07
C ALA A 14 -13.95 5.15 12.76
N ALA A 15 -14.60 5.65 13.80
CA ALA A 15 -15.55 6.74 13.73
C ALA A 15 -14.91 8.00 13.13
N GLY A 16 -15.55 8.56 12.10
CA GLY A 16 -15.26 9.91 11.58
C GLY A 16 -14.54 9.95 10.23
N GLY A 17 -15.27 9.71 9.14
CA GLY A 17 -14.79 10.01 7.78
C GLY A 17 -15.83 9.68 6.72
N GLY A 18 -15.74 10.33 5.57
CA GLY A 18 -16.53 10.02 4.38
C GLY A 18 -16.19 8.63 3.83
N PRO A 19 -17.06 8.07 2.97
CA PRO A 19 -16.92 6.69 2.50
C PRO A 19 -15.63 6.44 1.71
N VAL A 20 -15.10 7.45 1.01
CA VAL A 20 -13.83 7.33 0.27
C VAL A 20 -12.65 7.30 1.25
N ALA A 21 -12.58 8.26 2.18
CA ALA A 21 -11.50 8.33 3.18
C ALA A 21 -11.44 7.08 4.06
N ALA A 22 -12.60 6.53 4.45
CA ALA A 22 -12.67 5.27 5.20
C ALA A 22 -12.03 4.10 4.42
N ARG A 23 -12.35 3.96 3.13
CA ARG A 23 -11.78 2.92 2.27
C ARG A 23 -10.27 3.06 2.09
N LEU A 24 -9.77 4.28 1.94
CA LEU A 24 -8.35 4.57 1.83
C LEU A 24 -7.62 4.21 3.13
N ARG A 25 -8.15 4.60 4.30
CA ARG A 25 -7.59 4.17 5.60
C ARG A 25 -7.48 2.64 5.72
N GLU A 26 -8.47 1.89 5.24
CA GLU A 26 -8.36 0.42 5.19
C GLU A 26 -7.25 -0.07 4.24
N CYS A 27 -7.02 0.62 3.11
CA CYS A 27 -5.85 0.38 2.26
C CYS A 27 -4.55 0.67 3.01
N HIS A 28 -4.47 1.78 3.73
CA HIS A 28 -3.28 2.20 4.46
C HIS A 28 -2.89 1.18 5.52
N GLU A 29 -3.87 0.66 6.26
CA GLU A 29 -3.63 -0.42 7.21
C GLU A 29 -3.11 -1.70 6.55
N ARG A 30 -3.56 -2.02 5.33
CA ARG A 30 -2.96 -3.12 4.56
C ARG A 30 -1.51 -2.80 4.19
N ILE A 31 -1.23 -1.60 3.69
CA ILE A 31 0.12 -1.18 3.28
C ILE A 31 1.10 -1.33 4.44
N ARG A 32 0.75 -0.79 5.61
CA ARG A 32 1.55 -0.92 6.85
C ARG A 32 1.87 -2.37 7.18
N ARG A 33 0.88 -3.27 7.10
CA ARG A 33 1.09 -4.70 7.38
C ARG A 33 2.03 -5.36 6.38
N PHE A 34 1.91 -5.04 5.09
CA PHE A 34 2.76 -5.62 4.05
C PHE A 34 4.20 -5.07 4.11
N CYS A 35 4.40 -3.79 4.44
CA CYS A 35 5.72 -3.23 4.73
C CYS A 35 6.39 -3.95 5.91
N ALA A 36 5.67 -4.09 7.04
CA ALA A 36 6.19 -4.80 8.20
C ALA A 36 6.52 -6.28 7.88
N MET A 37 5.73 -6.94 7.02
CA MET A 37 6.02 -8.29 6.56
C MET A 37 7.30 -8.34 5.71
N ALA A 38 7.54 -7.37 4.83
CA ALA A 38 8.74 -7.29 4.01
C ALA A 38 10.02 -7.15 4.86
N VAL A 39 9.98 -6.27 5.87
CA VAL A 39 11.09 -6.07 6.81
C VAL A 39 11.34 -7.33 7.64
N ARG A 40 10.26 -7.96 8.16
CA ARG A 40 10.37 -9.19 8.95
C ARG A 40 10.93 -10.37 8.16
N LEU A 41 10.50 -10.57 6.92
CA LEU A 41 11.02 -11.64 6.06
C LEU A 41 12.53 -11.52 5.89
N ALA A 42 13.01 -10.31 5.57
CA ALA A 42 14.43 -10.05 5.37
C ALA A 42 15.25 -10.17 6.67
N GLY A 43 14.70 -9.69 7.79
CA GLY A 43 15.36 -9.70 9.10
C GLY A 43 15.40 -11.06 9.80
N ALA A 44 14.54 -12.01 9.41
CA ALA A 44 14.44 -13.32 10.06
C ALA A 44 15.46 -14.36 9.53
N ALA A 45 16.25 -14.03 8.51
CA ALA A 45 17.29 -14.91 7.99
C ALA A 45 18.40 -15.17 9.04
N PRO A 46 18.97 -16.39 9.15
CA PRO A 46 18.68 -17.59 8.37
C PRO A 46 17.62 -18.52 9.00
N ALA A 47 16.89 -18.08 10.03
CA ALA A 47 16.06 -18.95 10.87
C ALA A 47 14.69 -19.33 10.26
N VAL A 48 14.35 -18.80 9.07
CA VAL A 48 13.06 -19.04 8.40
C VAL A 48 13.09 -20.32 7.58
N LYS A 49 12.03 -21.12 7.64
CA LYS A 49 11.93 -22.32 6.82
C LYS A 49 11.67 -21.97 5.35
N PRO A 50 12.21 -22.73 4.37
CA PRO A 50 12.01 -22.45 2.96
C PRO A 50 10.54 -22.24 2.54
N ALA A 51 9.61 -23.05 3.06
CA ALA A 51 8.18 -22.90 2.76
C ALA A 51 7.61 -21.54 3.22
N GLU A 52 8.00 -21.08 4.41
CA GLU A 52 7.56 -19.79 4.96
C GLU A 52 8.14 -18.61 4.14
N VAL A 53 9.35 -18.77 3.59
CA VAL A 53 9.95 -17.79 2.66
C VAL A 53 9.12 -17.69 1.39
N VAL A 54 8.79 -18.82 0.76
CA VAL A 54 7.99 -18.85 -0.48
C VAL A 54 6.62 -18.20 -0.25
N ASP A 55 5.93 -18.55 0.84
CA ASP A 55 4.61 -18.02 1.15
C ASP A 55 4.63 -16.51 1.40
N ALA A 56 5.62 -16.01 2.15
CA ALA A 56 5.78 -14.58 2.39
C ALA A 56 6.14 -13.83 1.10
N ALA A 57 7.08 -14.35 0.33
CA ALA A 57 7.52 -13.75 -0.93
C ALA A 57 6.36 -13.67 -1.96
N ARG A 58 5.55 -14.72 -2.08
CA ARG A 58 4.36 -14.72 -2.94
C ARG A 58 3.32 -13.70 -2.47
N GLN A 59 3.09 -13.58 -1.16
CA GLN A 59 2.16 -12.57 -0.62
C GLN A 59 2.64 -11.14 -0.89
N LEU A 60 3.92 -10.87 -0.66
CA LEU A 60 4.54 -9.57 -0.92
C LEU A 60 4.47 -9.22 -2.41
N GLN A 61 4.89 -10.14 -3.27
CA GLN A 61 4.85 -9.94 -4.73
C GLN A 61 3.44 -9.60 -5.19
N ARG A 62 2.43 -10.40 -4.81
CA ARG A 62 1.04 -10.14 -5.24
C ARG A 62 0.53 -8.79 -4.76
N TYR A 63 0.80 -8.45 -3.51
CA TYR A 63 0.30 -7.21 -2.92
C TYR A 63 0.92 -5.98 -3.60
N PHE A 64 2.25 -5.93 -3.67
CA PHE A 64 2.96 -4.78 -4.21
C PHE A 64 2.86 -4.68 -5.74
N ALA A 65 2.65 -5.80 -6.46
CA ALA A 65 2.46 -5.77 -7.91
C ALA A 65 1.02 -5.42 -8.35
N THR A 66 0.03 -5.53 -7.46
CA THR A 66 -1.39 -5.34 -7.84
C THR A 66 -2.13 -4.39 -6.92
N ALA A 67 -2.16 -4.68 -5.61
CA ALA A 67 -2.99 -3.92 -4.69
C ALA A 67 -2.47 -2.50 -4.44
N LEU A 68 -1.16 -2.31 -4.32
CA LEU A 68 -0.55 -0.99 -4.16
C LEU A 68 -0.77 -0.10 -5.41
N PRO A 69 -0.48 -0.54 -6.65
CA PRO A 69 -0.78 0.24 -7.85
C PRO A 69 -2.27 0.63 -7.98
N LEU A 70 -3.19 -0.24 -7.55
CA LEU A 70 -4.62 0.08 -7.55
C LEU A 70 -5.01 1.13 -6.51
N HIS A 71 -4.28 1.23 -5.40
CA HIS A 71 -4.46 2.31 -4.41
C HIS A 71 -3.97 3.63 -4.99
N VAL A 72 -2.73 3.67 -5.50
CA VAL A 72 -2.17 4.85 -6.19
C VAL A 72 -3.10 5.34 -7.31
N ALA A 73 -3.65 4.42 -8.11
CA ALA A 73 -4.62 4.77 -9.15
C ALA A 73 -5.93 5.38 -8.61
N ASP A 74 -6.33 5.07 -7.37
CA ASP A 74 -7.44 5.72 -6.70
C ASP A 74 -7.11 7.14 -6.24
N GLU A 75 -5.95 7.36 -5.63
CA GLU A 75 -5.49 8.69 -5.33
C GLU A 75 -5.44 9.55 -6.60
N ASP A 76 -4.65 9.12 -7.58
CA ASP A 76 -4.33 9.90 -8.77
C ASP A 76 -5.54 10.12 -9.67
N GLY A 77 -6.32 9.05 -9.90
CA GLY A 77 -7.40 9.07 -10.88
C GLY A 77 -8.76 9.49 -10.31
N THR A 78 -8.94 9.41 -8.98
CA THR A 78 -10.22 9.72 -8.34
C THR A 78 -10.07 10.85 -7.33
N VAL A 79 -9.23 10.73 -6.30
CA VAL A 79 -9.17 11.69 -5.19
C VAL A 79 -8.63 13.05 -5.64
N LEU A 80 -7.44 13.06 -6.25
CA LEU A 80 -6.72 14.27 -6.64
C LEU A 80 -7.58 15.20 -7.52
N PRO A 81 -8.24 14.72 -8.60
CA PRO A 81 -9.06 15.60 -9.44
C PRO A 81 -10.21 16.29 -8.69
N ARG A 82 -10.83 15.63 -7.69
CA ARG A 82 -11.94 16.23 -6.93
C ARG A 82 -11.43 17.30 -5.97
N LEU A 83 -10.31 17.07 -5.31
CA LEU A 83 -9.72 18.06 -4.41
C LEU A 83 -9.18 19.28 -5.15
N LEU A 84 -8.64 19.10 -6.36
CA LEU A 84 -8.27 20.23 -7.22
C LEU A 84 -9.50 21.01 -7.70
N ALA A 85 -10.59 20.32 -8.06
CA ALA A 85 -11.83 20.97 -8.50
C ALA A 85 -12.56 21.71 -7.37
N ALA A 86 -12.47 21.21 -6.13
CA ALA A 86 -13.05 21.84 -4.95
C ALA A 86 -12.26 23.06 -4.44
N ASP A 87 -11.09 23.34 -5.03
CA ASP A 87 -10.15 24.38 -4.60
C ASP A 87 -9.88 24.35 -3.08
N ALA A 88 -9.47 23.19 -2.58
CA ALA A 88 -9.31 22.89 -1.16
C ALA A 88 -8.20 23.69 -0.42
N GLY A 89 -7.65 24.73 -1.05
CA GLY A 89 -6.64 25.62 -0.49
C GLY A 89 -5.20 25.23 -0.85
N PRO A 90 -4.23 26.13 -0.57
CA PRO A 90 -2.83 25.96 -0.97
C PRO A 90 -2.14 24.79 -0.26
N GLU A 91 -2.40 24.56 1.02
CA GLU A 91 -1.81 23.44 1.78
C GLU A 91 -2.18 22.07 1.18
N VAL A 92 -3.45 21.89 0.81
CA VAL A 92 -3.91 20.64 0.18
C VAL A 92 -3.31 20.48 -1.21
N ARG A 93 -3.16 21.57 -1.97
CA ARG A 93 -2.52 21.56 -3.29
C ARG A 93 -1.05 21.13 -3.19
N GLU A 94 -0.29 21.68 -2.25
CA GLU A 94 1.10 21.29 -2.01
C GLU A 94 1.21 19.82 -1.57
N ALA A 95 0.28 19.35 -0.74
CA ALA A 95 0.21 17.95 -0.33
C ALA A 95 -0.08 17.00 -1.50
N LEU A 96 -1.00 17.36 -2.41
CA LEU A 96 -1.30 16.57 -3.62
C LEU A 96 -0.09 16.51 -4.56
N GLU A 97 0.59 17.63 -4.80
CA GLU A 97 1.80 17.64 -5.63
C GLU A 97 2.93 16.79 -5.02
N ARG A 98 3.03 16.77 -3.68
CA ARG A 98 3.97 15.92 -2.96
C ARG A 98 3.59 14.45 -3.08
N MET A 99 2.32 14.12 -2.88
CA MET A 99 1.77 12.77 -3.04
C MET A 99 2.11 12.19 -4.43
N GLU A 100 1.87 12.94 -5.52
CA GLU A 100 2.22 12.51 -6.88
C GLU A 100 3.73 12.29 -7.09
N ARG A 101 4.59 13.10 -6.45
CA ARG A 101 6.05 12.88 -6.48
C ARG A 101 6.42 11.60 -5.74
N GLU A 102 5.88 11.41 -4.55
CA GLU A 102 6.11 10.22 -3.72
C GLU A 102 5.63 8.95 -4.43
N HIS A 103 4.51 8.97 -5.13
CA HIS A 103 4.05 7.86 -5.97
C HIS A 103 5.09 7.43 -7.00
N ARG A 104 5.72 8.39 -7.71
CA ARG A 104 6.77 8.09 -8.69
C ARG A 104 8.03 7.52 -8.04
N ASP A 105 8.41 8.05 -6.88
CA ASP A 105 9.58 7.56 -6.16
C ASP A 105 9.36 6.14 -5.61
N ILE A 106 8.15 5.84 -5.12
CA ILE A 106 7.74 4.51 -4.67
C ILE A 106 7.71 3.54 -5.86
N ASP A 107 7.07 3.92 -6.97
CA ASP A 107 7.01 3.11 -8.19
C ASP A 107 8.41 2.76 -8.71
N ALA A 108 9.33 3.72 -8.72
CA ALA A 108 10.72 3.49 -9.13
C ALA A 108 11.50 2.54 -8.19
N ALA A 109 11.12 2.44 -6.92
CA ALA A 109 11.77 1.58 -5.93
C ALA A 109 11.27 0.13 -5.95
N LEU A 110 10.05 -0.11 -6.44
CA LEU A 110 9.38 -1.41 -6.38
C LEU A 110 10.01 -2.52 -7.23
N PRO A 111 10.47 -2.31 -8.49
CA PRO A 111 10.90 -3.38 -9.38
C PRO A 111 11.96 -4.29 -8.76
N ALA A 112 12.98 -3.73 -8.11
CA ALA A 112 14.05 -4.52 -7.49
C ALA A 112 13.54 -5.40 -6.33
N LEU A 113 12.54 -4.94 -5.59
CA LEU A 113 11.91 -5.73 -4.53
C LEU A 113 11.00 -6.82 -5.10
N LEU A 114 10.23 -6.51 -6.15
CA LEU A 114 9.38 -7.48 -6.85
C LEU A 114 10.22 -8.63 -7.44
N ASP A 115 11.33 -8.31 -8.11
CA ASP A 115 12.27 -9.31 -8.65
C ASP A 115 12.89 -10.16 -7.54
N ALA A 116 13.25 -9.54 -6.41
CA ALA A 116 13.82 -10.27 -5.27
C ALA A 116 12.81 -11.23 -4.65
N TRP A 117 11.54 -10.82 -4.49
CA TRP A 117 10.49 -11.71 -3.99
C TRP A 117 10.12 -12.79 -4.99
N ASP A 118 10.10 -12.50 -6.29
CA ASP A 118 9.90 -13.53 -7.32
C ASP A 118 11.00 -14.61 -7.27
N ALA A 119 12.27 -14.19 -7.19
CA ALA A 119 13.40 -15.12 -7.04
C ALA A 119 13.26 -15.98 -5.78
N LEU A 120 12.83 -15.41 -4.65
CA LEU A 120 12.64 -16.16 -3.40
C LEU A 120 11.49 -17.17 -3.43
N GLN A 121 10.53 -17.03 -4.36
CA GLN A 121 9.51 -18.07 -4.56
C GLN A 121 10.09 -19.34 -5.18
N HIS A 122 11.14 -19.21 -6.00
CA HIS A 122 11.77 -20.32 -6.71
C HIS A 122 13.02 -20.84 -5.98
N GLU A 123 13.75 -19.94 -5.32
CA GLU A 123 15.03 -20.21 -4.68
C GLU A 123 15.07 -19.70 -3.22
N PRO A 124 14.18 -20.19 -2.34
CA PRO A 124 14.03 -19.67 -0.97
C PRO A 124 15.30 -19.79 -0.11
N ALA A 125 16.20 -20.71 -0.44
CA ALA A 125 17.49 -20.86 0.22
C ALA A 125 18.41 -19.63 0.03
N GLN A 126 18.15 -18.79 -0.98
CA GLN A 126 18.91 -17.56 -1.22
C GLN A 126 18.57 -16.42 -0.26
N LEU A 127 17.54 -16.55 0.59
CA LEU A 127 17.15 -15.50 1.54
C LEU A 127 18.34 -15.03 2.38
N ALA A 128 19.14 -15.95 2.93
CA ALA A 128 20.29 -15.60 3.76
C ALA A 128 21.36 -14.80 2.98
N ALA A 129 21.61 -15.15 1.73
CA ALA A 129 22.55 -14.43 0.86
C ALA A 129 22.06 -13.03 0.48
N ARG A 130 20.73 -12.84 0.39
CA ARG A 130 20.09 -11.58 -0.01
C ARG A 130 19.65 -10.71 1.17
N ALA A 131 19.69 -11.23 2.39
CA ALA A 131 19.05 -10.67 3.57
C ALA A 131 19.41 -9.19 3.82
N ARG A 132 20.70 -8.84 3.75
CA ARG A 132 21.15 -7.46 4.00
C ARG A 132 20.57 -6.47 2.98
N THR A 133 20.67 -6.79 1.69
CA THR A 133 20.18 -5.92 0.62
C THR A 133 18.66 -5.84 0.63
N LEU A 134 17.99 -6.98 0.81
CA LEU A 134 16.53 -7.03 0.89
C LEU A 134 16.01 -6.26 2.11
N LEU A 135 16.69 -6.36 3.26
CA LEU A 135 16.31 -5.63 4.46
C LEU A 135 16.44 -4.12 4.27
N ALA A 136 17.57 -3.66 3.72
CA ALA A 136 17.79 -2.24 3.47
C ALA A 136 16.74 -1.67 2.49
N ALA A 137 16.41 -2.40 1.42
CA ALA A 137 15.38 -1.99 0.48
C ALA A 137 13.97 -2.00 1.09
N SER A 138 13.62 -3.04 1.87
CA SER A 138 12.33 -3.12 2.56
C SER A 138 12.14 -2.00 3.58
N VAL A 139 13.18 -1.67 4.36
CA VAL A 139 13.13 -0.56 5.32
C VAL A 139 12.94 0.78 4.60
N ARG A 140 13.68 1.02 3.52
CA ARG A 140 13.52 2.24 2.72
C ARG A 140 12.11 2.38 2.13
N LEU A 141 11.55 1.28 1.62
CA LEU A 141 10.18 1.26 1.12
C LEU A 141 9.17 1.53 2.24
N GLU A 142 9.36 0.92 3.41
CA GLU A 142 8.51 1.15 4.59
C GLU A 142 8.54 2.62 5.02
N GLU A 143 9.73 3.21 5.18
CA GLU A 143 9.88 4.63 5.55
C GLU A 143 9.18 5.56 4.55
N ALA A 144 9.37 5.31 3.24
CA ALA A 144 8.73 6.11 2.19
C ALA A 144 7.20 6.01 2.25
N LEU A 145 6.66 4.78 2.33
CA LEU A 145 5.22 4.57 2.41
C LEU A 145 4.64 5.11 3.71
N LEU A 146 5.28 4.95 4.87
CA LEU A 146 4.74 5.46 6.13
C LEU A 146 4.67 7.00 6.15
N ALA A 147 5.71 7.68 5.65
CA ALA A 147 5.71 9.13 5.54
C ALA A 147 4.64 9.64 4.56
N HIS A 148 4.45 8.91 3.46
CA HIS A 148 3.42 9.17 2.47
C HIS A 148 2.00 9.02 3.04
N LEU A 149 1.70 7.89 3.69
CA LEU A 149 0.41 7.65 4.32
C LEU A 149 0.11 8.67 5.44
N GLU A 150 1.12 9.12 6.18
CA GLU A 150 0.94 10.17 7.19
C GLU A 150 0.51 11.51 6.56
N LEU A 151 1.13 11.90 5.44
CA LEU A 151 0.74 13.12 4.71
C LEU A 151 -0.73 13.04 4.29
N GLU A 152 -1.13 11.92 3.70
CA GLU A 152 -2.49 11.71 3.24
C GLU A 152 -3.50 11.76 4.37
N GLU A 153 -3.24 11.01 5.45
CA GLU A 153 -4.14 10.91 6.59
C GLU A 153 -4.30 12.22 7.35
N ARG A 154 -3.27 13.07 7.36
CA ARG A 154 -3.28 14.36 8.07
C ARG A 154 -3.84 15.50 7.25
N VAL A 155 -3.66 15.49 5.93
CA VAL A 155 -3.99 16.64 5.07
C VAL A 155 -5.05 16.28 4.03
N ILE A 156 -4.82 15.24 3.25
CA ILE A 156 -5.63 14.94 2.06
C ILE A 156 -6.98 14.33 2.44
N LEU A 157 -7.00 13.31 3.30
CA LEU A 157 -8.24 12.64 3.70
C LEU A 157 -9.19 13.57 4.48
N PRO A 158 -8.73 14.39 5.44
CA PRO A 158 -9.59 15.37 6.09
C PRO A 158 -10.12 16.43 5.12
N ALA A 159 -9.29 16.90 4.17
CA ALA A 159 -9.74 17.83 3.13
C ALA A 159 -10.81 17.20 2.23
N LEU A 160 -10.68 15.92 1.89
CA LEU A 160 -11.67 15.20 1.10
C LEU A 160 -13.02 15.16 1.82
N ASP A 161 -13.01 14.84 3.11
CA ASP A 161 -14.21 14.79 3.94
C ASP A 161 -14.85 16.17 4.14
N ALA A 162 -14.04 17.23 4.20
CA ALA A 162 -14.51 18.59 4.42
C ALA A 162 -15.03 19.27 3.13
N GLN A 163 -14.37 19.03 1.99
CA GLN A 163 -14.57 19.82 0.78
C GLN A 163 -15.36 19.10 -0.31
N VAL A 164 -15.44 17.76 -0.28
CA VAL A 164 -16.17 16.99 -1.30
C VAL A 164 -17.47 16.45 -0.70
N PRO A 165 -18.64 16.94 -1.16
CA PRO A 165 -19.94 16.51 -0.63
C PRO A 165 -20.14 14.99 -0.70
N LEU A 166 -20.85 14.42 0.27
CA LEU A 166 -21.11 12.97 0.31
C LEU A 166 -21.79 12.43 -0.95
N ALA A 167 -22.65 13.23 -1.58
CA ALA A 167 -23.30 12.87 -2.84
C ALA A 167 -22.28 12.71 -4.00
N GLU A 168 -21.20 13.49 -3.98
CA GLU A 168 -20.10 13.41 -4.96
C GLU A 168 -19.09 12.31 -4.60
N GLN A 169 -19.00 11.91 -3.33
CA GLN A 169 -18.18 10.77 -2.91
C GLN A 169 -18.77 9.40 -3.29
N ALA A 170 -20.09 9.28 -3.45
CA ALA A 170 -20.73 8.04 -3.89
C ALA A 170 -20.19 7.50 -5.24
N PRO A 171 -20.16 8.30 -6.33
CA PRO A 171 -19.59 7.84 -7.60
C PRO A 171 -18.07 7.55 -7.50
N MET A 172 -17.33 8.29 -6.67
CA MET A 172 -15.91 8.01 -6.42
C MET A 172 -15.69 6.58 -5.88
N VAL A 173 -16.54 6.14 -4.94
CA VAL A 173 -16.47 4.77 -4.41
C VAL A 173 -16.71 3.74 -5.52
N GLU A 174 -17.65 3.99 -6.42
CA GLU A 174 -17.93 3.10 -7.55
C GLU A 174 -16.77 3.05 -8.56
N GLU A 175 -16.10 4.18 -8.83
CA GLU A 175 -14.87 4.21 -9.63
C GLU A 175 -13.77 3.32 -9.01
N MET A 176 -13.53 3.48 -7.71
CA MET A 176 -12.52 2.70 -6.99
C MET A 176 -12.85 1.20 -7.03
N LYS A 177 -14.14 0.81 -6.89
CA LYS A 177 -14.58 -0.57 -7.03
C LYS A 177 -14.41 -1.09 -8.46
N ALA A 178 -14.80 -0.31 -9.46
CA ALA A 178 -14.70 -0.67 -10.87
C ALA A 178 -13.24 -0.96 -11.26
N ARG A 179 -12.26 -0.17 -10.77
CA ARG A 179 -10.83 -0.45 -10.97
C ARG A 179 -10.43 -1.85 -10.51
N ARG A 180 -11.01 -2.37 -9.41
CA ARG A 180 -10.70 -3.73 -8.91
C ARG A 180 -11.37 -4.80 -9.76
N ALA A 181 -12.58 -4.54 -10.25
CA ALA A 181 -13.30 -5.48 -11.10
C ALA A 181 -12.61 -5.67 -12.48
N LEU A 182 -11.92 -4.64 -12.96
CA LEU A 182 -11.18 -4.65 -14.22
C LEU A 182 -9.72 -5.14 -14.07
N ALA A 183 -9.17 -5.11 -12.86
CA ALA A 183 -7.86 -5.67 -12.60
C ALA A 183 -7.90 -7.18 -12.83
N PRO A 184 -6.88 -7.78 -13.50
CA PRO A 184 -6.81 -9.23 -13.60
C PRO A 184 -6.88 -9.81 -12.18
N ALA A 185 -7.79 -10.77 -11.98
CA ALA A 185 -7.86 -11.48 -10.72
C ALA A 185 -6.47 -12.07 -10.46
N GLY A 186 -5.76 -11.55 -9.47
CA GLY A 186 -4.54 -12.19 -8.99
C GLY A 186 -4.93 -13.63 -8.64
N GLY A 187 -4.50 -14.59 -9.47
CA GLY A 187 -4.97 -15.96 -9.44
C GLY A 187 -4.95 -16.51 -8.02
N ALA A 188 -6.10 -17.04 -7.60
CA ALA A 188 -6.31 -17.67 -6.31
C ALA A 188 -5.37 -18.86 -6.10
#